data_AF-A0A536H2H1-F1
#
_entry.id   AF-A0A536H2H1-F1
#
_cell.length_a   1.000
_cell.length_b   1.000
_cell.length_c   1.000
_cell.angle_alpha   90.00
_cell.angle_beta   90.00
_cell.angle_gamma   90.00
#
_symmetry.space_group_name_H-M   'P 1'
#
loop_
_entity.id
_entity.type
_entity.pdbx_description
1 polymer ?
#
loop_
_entity_poly.entity_id
_entity_poly.type
_entity_poly.pdbx_seq_one_letter_code
_entity_poly.pdbx_strand_id
1 'polypeptide(L)'
;MVAAPVDQVRTLYRTLLVYAAVSILILVAGLAEFAYFEPPGQHTGLKATITGVFQYDPASNTTAGPDRNSFPRSMLFAAVVDWSSLPKNVVVDARWYDAFGNVVGSVGPATPDKLASQTIIPVRVPPGFQHNLPGHYIFVVERYEGGVPVEVIGRRVVLVER
;
A
#
# COMPACT_ATOMS: atom_id res chain seq x y z
N MET A 1 -14.50 5.87 -61.52
CA MET A 1 -13.66 6.11 -60.32
C MET A 1 -13.56 7.61 -60.13
N VAL A 2 -14.27 8.17 -59.13
CA VAL A 2 -14.20 9.60 -58.82
C VAL A 2 -12.96 9.78 -57.94
N ALA A 3 -11.91 10.39 -58.49
CA ALA A 3 -10.77 10.82 -57.70
C ALA A 3 -11.26 11.93 -56.76
N ALA A 4 -11.22 11.70 -55.44
CA ALA A 4 -11.39 12.79 -54.49
C ALA A 4 -10.40 13.91 -54.87
N PRO A 5 -10.82 15.20 -54.90
CA PRO A 5 -9.91 16.28 -55.22
C PRO A 5 -8.72 16.19 -54.25
N VAL A 6 -7.51 16.16 -54.80
CA VAL A 6 -6.24 15.90 -54.08
C VAL A 6 -6.12 16.71 -52.78
N ASP A 7 -6.72 17.91 -52.74
CA ASP A 7 -6.78 18.77 -51.57
C ASP A 7 -7.58 18.23 -50.38
N GLN A 8 -8.65 17.46 -50.62
CA GLN A 8 -9.48 16.89 -49.56
C GLN A 8 -8.73 15.74 -48.85
N VAL A 9 -8.00 14.91 -49.61
CA VAL A 9 -7.14 13.86 -49.05
C VAL A 9 -5.97 14.46 -48.27
N ARG A 10 -5.34 15.53 -48.79
CA ARG A 10 -4.26 16.25 -48.11
C ARG A 10 -4.73 16.91 -46.82
N THR A 11 -5.93 17.48 -46.81
CA THR A 11 -6.53 18.08 -45.62
C THR A 11 -6.84 17.01 -44.57
N LEU A 12 -7.47 15.90 -44.97
CA LEU A 12 -7.75 14.77 -44.08
C LEU A 12 -6.46 14.23 -43.44
N TYR A 13 -5.41 14.02 -44.26
CA TYR A 13 -4.13 13.54 -43.79
C TYR A 13 -3.49 14.48 -42.76
N ARG A 14 -3.48 15.79 -43.02
CA ARG A 14 -2.95 16.79 -42.07
C ARG A 14 -3.75 16.81 -40.77
N THR A 15 -5.07 16.73 -40.85
CA THR A 15 -5.94 16.70 -39.67
C THR A 15 -5.68 15.44 -38.82
N LEU A 16 -5.56 14.27 -39.46
CA LEU A 16 -5.19 13.02 -38.77
C LEU A 16 -3.80 13.12 -38.12
N LEU A 17 -2.84 13.75 -38.81
CA LEU A 17 -1.49 13.95 -38.29
C LEU A 17 -1.49 14.87 -37.06
N VAL A 18 -2.28 15.95 -37.08
CA VAL A 18 -2.46 16.83 -35.91
C VAL A 18 -3.08 16.07 -34.75
N TYR A 19 -4.15 15.31 -34.96
CA TYR A 19 -4.75 14.50 -33.90
C TYR A 19 -3.75 13.47 -33.34
N ALA A 20 -2.99 12.80 -34.20
CA ALA A 20 -1.97 11.86 -33.77
C ALA A 20 -0.89 12.56 -32.91
N ALA A 21 -0.43 13.75 -33.33
CA ALA A 21 0.54 14.54 -32.58
C ALA A 21 0.00 14.96 -31.21
N VAL A 22 -1.25 15.44 -31.15
CA VAL A 22 -1.90 15.82 -29.89
C VAL A 22 -2.06 14.60 -28.96
N SER A 23 -2.50 13.46 -29.49
CA SER A 23 -2.61 12.22 -28.71
C SER A 23 -1.27 11.77 -28.14
N ILE A 24 -0.18 11.89 -28.90
CA ILE A 24 1.17 11.58 -28.41
C ILE A 24 1.56 12.54 -27.28
N LEU A 25 1.28 13.84 -27.41
CA LEU A 25 1.57 14.81 -26.35
C LEU A 25 0.82 14.48 -25.06
N ILE A 26 -0.47 14.13 -25.17
CA ILE A 26 -1.28 13.71 -24.01
C ILE A 26 -0.70 12.44 -23.39
N LEU A 27 -0.32 11.44 -24.21
CA LEU A 27 0.28 10.21 -23.72
C LEU A 27 1.61 10.48 -22.98
N VAL A 28 2.47 11.32 -23.54
CA VAL A 28 3.76 11.68 -22.91
C VAL A 28 3.54 12.42 -21.60
N ALA A 29 2.59 13.37 -21.56
CA ALA A 29 2.23 14.05 -20.33
C ALA A 29 1.73 13.07 -19.26
N GLY A 30 0.82 12.15 -19.62
CA GLY A 30 0.32 11.12 -18.72
C GLY A 30 1.41 10.17 -18.20
N LEU A 31 2.36 9.78 -19.06
CA LEU A 31 3.51 8.97 -18.64
C LEU A 31 4.45 9.73 -17.71
N ALA A 32 4.65 11.03 -17.93
CA ALA A 32 5.47 11.87 -17.06
C ALA A 32 4.83 12.05 -15.69
N GLU A 33 3.51 12.28 -15.64
CA GLU A 33 2.75 12.32 -14.38
C GLU A 33 2.82 10.98 -13.65
N PHE A 34 2.61 9.88 -14.37
CA PHE A 34 2.72 8.54 -13.80
C PHE A 34 4.10 8.30 -13.18
N ALA A 35 5.17 8.59 -13.92
CA ALA A 35 6.54 8.41 -13.40
C ALA A 35 6.87 9.33 -12.22
N TYR A 36 6.23 10.50 -12.13
CA TYR A 36 6.43 11.44 -11.03
C TYR A 36 5.69 11.01 -9.75
N PHE A 37 4.46 10.50 -9.87
CA PHE A 37 3.63 10.11 -8.72
C PHE A 37 3.79 8.64 -8.31
N GLU A 38 4.23 7.78 -9.22
CA GLU A 38 4.55 6.37 -8.97
C GLU A 38 6.04 6.14 -9.25
N PRO A 39 6.95 6.62 -8.38
CA PRO A 39 8.36 6.33 -8.54
C PRO A 39 8.59 4.82 -8.57
N PRO A 40 9.56 4.35 -9.38
CA PRO A 40 9.83 2.93 -9.51
C PRO A 40 10.14 2.34 -8.14
N GLY A 41 9.53 1.19 -7.85
CA GLY A 41 9.77 0.44 -6.63
C GLY A 41 11.27 0.21 -6.43
N GLN A 42 11.77 0.58 -5.26
CA GLN A 42 13.15 0.34 -4.90
C GLN A 42 13.29 -1.05 -4.28
N HIS A 43 14.44 -1.67 -4.50
CA HIS A 43 14.79 -2.96 -3.90
C HIS A 43 16.12 -2.79 -3.17
N THR A 44 16.05 -2.19 -1.99
CA THR A 44 17.22 -1.98 -1.12
C THR A 44 17.60 -3.27 -0.38
N GLY A 45 16.70 -4.27 -0.35
CA GLY A 45 16.90 -5.53 0.36
C GLY A 45 16.69 -5.40 1.87
N LEU A 46 16.24 -4.23 2.31
CA LEU A 46 15.91 -3.93 3.69
C LEU A 46 14.70 -4.77 4.14
N LYS A 47 14.77 -5.30 5.36
CA LYS A 47 13.72 -6.17 5.90
C LYS A 47 13.30 -5.69 7.27
N ALA A 48 12.00 -5.43 7.44
CA ALA A 48 11.41 -5.20 8.75
C ALA A 48 11.15 -6.53 9.44
N THR A 49 11.50 -6.62 10.73
CA THR A 49 11.22 -7.79 11.55
C THR A 49 9.80 -7.70 12.13
N ILE A 50 8.88 -8.47 11.55
CA ILE A 50 7.55 -8.69 12.12
C ILE A 50 7.67 -9.88 13.08
N THR A 51 7.61 -9.60 14.39
CA THR A 51 7.75 -10.62 15.43
C THR A 51 6.66 -11.67 15.35
N GLY A 52 5.44 -11.25 15.01
CA GLY A 52 4.29 -12.12 14.85
C GLY A 52 2.98 -11.34 14.83
N VAL A 53 1.88 -12.07 14.68
CA VAL A 53 0.52 -11.54 14.86
C VAL A 53 -0.12 -12.30 16.01
N PHE A 54 -0.64 -11.54 16.97
CA PHE A 54 -1.11 -12.07 18.24
C PHE A 54 -2.52 -11.58 18.52
N GLN A 55 -3.19 -12.26 19.47
CA GLN A 55 -4.43 -11.74 20.01
C GLN A 55 -4.15 -10.40 20.70
N TYR A 56 -5.02 -9.42 20.47
CA TYR A 56 -4.88 -8.07 20.99
C TYR A 56 -5.97 -7.76 22.02
N ASP A 57 -5.57 -7.22 23.16
CA ASP A 57 -6.48 -6.68 24.16
C ASP A 57 -6.44 -5.14 24.12
N PRO A 58 -7.52 -4.47 23.66
CA PRO A 58 -7.58 -3.02 23.59
C PRO A 58 -7.62 -2.33 24.96
N ALA A 59 -8.02 -3.04 26.03
CA ALA A 59 -8.13 -2.44 27.36
C ALA A 59 -6.75 -2.23 28.00
N SER A 60 -5.85 -3.20 27.85
CA SER A 60 -4.47 -3.14 28.35
C SER A 60 -3.46 -2.67 27.30
N ASN A 61 -3.89 -2.57 26.03
CA ASN A 61 -3.02 -2.32 24.87
C ASN A 61 -1.85 -3.33 24.78
N THR A 62 -2.14 -4.60 25.06
CA THR A 62 -1.15 -5.69 25.04
C THR A 62 -1.54 -6.80 24.08
N THR A 63 -0.55 -7.62 23.72
CA THR A 63 -0.73 -8.83 22.92
C THR A 63 -0.52 -10.08 23.75
N ALA A 64 -1.29 -11.14 23.46
CA ALA A 64 -1.24 -12.40 24.19
C ALA A 64 -1.19 -13.63 23.27
N GLY A 65 -0.64 -14.72 23.80
CA GLY A 65 -0.59 -16.03 23.14
C GLY A 65 0.54 -16.18 22.12
N PRO A 66 0.55 -17.30 21.37
CA PRO A 66 1.54 -17.55 20.32
C PRO A 66 1.23 -16.76 19.04
N ASP A 67 2.21 -16.67 18.14
CA ASP A 67 2.01 -16.14 16.78
C ASP A 67 0.98 -17.00 16.04
N ARG A 68 0.04 -16.34 15.35
CA ARG A 68 -1.04 -16.99 14.61
C ARG A 68 -1.19 -16.37 13.23
N ASN A 69 -1.64 -17.21 12.29
CA ASN A 69 -1.99 -16.82 10.94
C ASN A 69 -3.50 -16.87 10.66
N SER A 70 -4.30 -17.31 11.63
CA SER A 70 -5.76 -17.23 11.57
C SER A 70 -6.39 -16.76 12.87
N PHE A 71 -7.50 -16.04 12.75
CA PHE A 71 -8.28 -15.53 13.88
C PHE A 71 -9.77 -15.64 13.60
N PRO A 72 -10.61 -15.96 14.61
CA PRO A 72 -12.05 -15.81 14.48
C PRO A 72 -12.43 -14.33 14.42
N ARG A 73 -13.57 -14.02 13.79
CA ARG A 73 -14.04 -12.63 13.59
C ARG A 73 -14.23 -11.84 14.88
N SER A 74 -14.56 -12.53 15.96
CA SER A 74 -14.77 -11.96 17.29
C SER A 74 -13.49 -11.62 18.03
N MET A 75 -12.35 -12.10 17.56
CA MET A 75 -11.05 -11.86 18.19
C MET A 75 -10.35 -10.69 17.51
N LEU A 76 -9.93 -9.72 18.33
CA LEU A 76 -9.05 -8.65 17.91
C LEU A 76 -7.61 -9.16 17.88
N PHE A 77 -6.84 -8.68 16.92
CA PHE A 77 -5.46 -9.08 16.72
C PHE A 77 -4.60 -7.88 16.30
N ALA A 78 -3.31 -8.00 16.56
CA ALA A 78 -2.31 -6.97 16.25
C ALA A 78 -1.03 -7.61 15.74
N ALA A 79 -0.39 -6.94 14.77
CA ALA A 79 0.97 -7.25 14.39
C ALA A 79 1.92 -6.60 15.39
N VAL A 80 2.98 -7.32 15.74
CA VAL A 80 4.09 -6.77 16.53
C VAL A 80 5.30 -6.63 15.64
N VAL A 81 5.87 -5.43 15.62
CA VAL A 81 7.03 -5.10 14.79
C VAL A 81 8.19 -4.66 15.67
N ASP A 82 9.37 -5.18 15.37
CA ASP A 82 10.63 -4.74 15.94
C ASP A 82 11.29 -3.69 15.04
N TRP A 83 11.14 -2.43 15.43
CA TRP A 83 11.72 -1.28 14.75
C TRP A 83 13.25 -1.19 14.90
N SER A 84 13.83 -1.83 15.91
CA SER A 84 15.27 -1.70 16.21
C SER A 84 16.17 -2.32 15.13
N SER A 85 15.61 -3.27 14.37
CA SER A 85 16.25 -3.91 13.22
C SER A 85 16.49 -2.96 12.03
N LEU A 86 15.80 -1.82 11.99
CA LEU A 86 15.81 -0.90 10.86
C LEU A 86 16.81 0.25 11.05
N PRO A 87 17.43 0.76 9.97
CA PRO A 87 18.27 1.95 10.03
C PRO A 87 17.49 3.18 10.52
N LYS A 88 18.08 3.97 11.42
CA LYS A 88 17.40 5.09 12.07
C LYS A 88 16.96 6.21 11.13
N ASN A 89 17.60 6.31 9.96
CA ASN A 89 17.35 7.36 8.96
C ASN A 89 16.28 6.97 7.93
N VAL A 90 15.75 5.74 7.94
CA VAL A 90 14.65 5.39 7.02
C VAL A 90 13.31 5.85 7.59
N VAL A 91 12.41 6.29 6.72
CA VAL A 91 11.01 6.51 7.07
C VAL A 91 10.24 5.26 6.69
N VAL A 92 9.44 4.75 7.63
CA VAL A 92 8.62 3.56 7.41
C VAL A 92 7.18 3.81 7.85
N ASP A 93 6.27 3.08 7.23
CA ASP A 93 4.87 3.02 7.60
C ASP A 93 4.47 1.55 7.72
N ALA A 94 3.70 1.22 8.74
CA ALA A 94 3.11 -0.11 8.88
C ALA A 94 1.60 0.00 8.85
N ARG A 95 0.95 -0.88 8.10
CA ARG A 95 -0.49 -0.84 7.92
C ARG A 95 -1.11 -2.21 7.68
N TRP A 96 -2.37 -2.31 8.07
CA TRP A 96 -3.25 -3.42 7.80
C TRP A 96 -4.22 -3.07 6.68
N TYR A 97 -4.36 -3.99 5.74
CA TYR A 97 -5.42 -4.01 4.74
C TYR A 97 -6.40 -5.15 5.05
N ASP A 98 -7.69 -4.87 5.02
CA ASP A 98 -8.73 -5.90 5.10
C ASP A 98 -8.92 -6.63 3.77
N ALA A 99 -9.88 -7.57 3.73
CA ALA A 99 -10.19 -8.37 2.55
C ALA A 99 -10.67 -7.55 1.33
N PHE A 100 -11.04 -6.29 1.53
CA PHE A 100 -11.48 -5.36 0.48
C PHE A 100 -10.40 -4.33 0.12
N GLY A 101 -9.24 -4.39 0.76
CA GLY A 101 -8.14 -3.44 0.56
C GLY A 101 -8.29 -2.15 1.35
N ASN A 102 -9.21 -2.05 2.30
CA ASN A 102 -9.32 -0.87 3.15
C ASN A 102 -8.24 -0.88 4.23
N VAL A 103 -7.70 0.29 4.55
CA VAL A 103 -6.77 0.44 5.68
C VAL A 103 -7.53 0.35 6.99
N VAL A 104 -7.23 -0.68 7.78
CA VAL A 104 -7.91 -0.98 9.05
C VAL A 104 -6.97 -0.88 10.26
N GLY A 105 -5.78 -0.33 10.09
CA GLY A 105 -4.84 -0.06 11.18
C GLY A 105 -3.55 0.44 10.59
N SER A 106 -2.93 1.44 11.20
CA SER A 106 -1.65 1.98 10.72
C SER A 106 -0.85 2.67 11.83
N VAL A 107 0.46 2.72 11.61
CA VAL A 107 1.44 3.45 12.42
C VAL A 107 2.51 4.01 11.48
N GLY A 108 2.74 5.32 11.56
CA GLY A 108 3.65 6.04 10.66
C GLY A 108 2.89 6.97 9.69
N PRO A 109 3.56 7.48 8.64
CA PRO A 109 4.98 7.28 8.32
C PRO A 109 5.92 8.01 9.30
N ALA A 110 6.94 7.33 9.83
CA ALA A 110 7.97 7.95 10.69
C ALA A 110 9.27 7.14 10.74
N THR A 111 10.30 7.68 11.39
CA THR A 111 11.58 6.98 11.62
C THR A 111 11.46 5.94 12.75
N PRO A 112 12.25 4.85 12.75
CA PRO A 112 12.21 3.81 13.79
C PRO A 112 12.25 4.36 15.23
N ASP A 113 13.09 5.36 15.50
CA ASP A 113 13.19 5.97 16.84
C ASP A 113 11.87 6.63 17.30
N LYS A 114 11.09 7.20 16.37
CA LYS A 114 9.76 7.78 16.68
C LYS A 114 8.68 6.71 16.83
N LEU A 115 8.87 5.56 16.21
CA LEU A 115 7.97 4.41 16.28
C LEU A 115 8.28 3.45 17.43
N ALA A 116 9.38 3.66 18.16
CA ALA A 116 9.85 2.76 19.22
C ALA A 116 8.80 2.44 20.30
N SER A 117 7.83 3.34 20.54
CA SER A 117 6.71 3.14 21.48
C SER A 117 5.45 2.53 20.83
N GLN A 118 5.42 2.40 19.51
CA GLN A 118 4.29 1.94 18.70
C GLN A 118 4.65 0.63 17.99
N THR A 119 5.04 -0.38 18.77
CA THR A 119 5.42 -1.71 18.26
C THR A 119 4.22 -2.62 18.02
N ILE A 120 3.07 -2.33 18.63
CA ILE A 120 1.83 -3.09 18.52
C ILE A 120 0.88 -2.33 17.59
N ILE A 121 0.57 -2.92 16.43
CA ILE A 121 -0.30 -2.32 15.40
C ILE A 121 -1.57 -3.15 15.29
N PRO A 122 -2.66 -2.75 15.97
CA PRO A 122 -3.91 -3.50 15.98
C PRO A 122 -4.72 -3.29 14.70
N VAL A 123 -5.47 -4.32 14.33
CA VAL A 123 -6.59 -4.19 13.40
C VAL A 123 -7.76 -3.54 14.14
N ARG A 124 -8.35 -2.53 13.53
CA ARG A 124 -9.56 -1.84 13.97
C ARG A 124 -10.74 -2.41 13.22
N VAL A 125 -11.81 -2.68 13.96
CA VAL A 125 -13.08 -3.08 13.37
C VAL A 125 -13.65 -1.89 12.58
N PRO A 126 -14.07 -2.07 11.32
CA PRO A 126 -14.67 -0.99 10.54
C PRO A 126 -15.90 -0.39 11.23
N PRO A 127 -16.15 0.93 11.11
CA PRO A 127 -17.32 1.56 11.71
C PRO A 127 -18.62 0.88 11.26
N GLY A 128 -19.53 0.64 12.21
CA GLY A 128 -20.81 -0.04 11.95
C GLY A 128 -20.77 -1.56 12.04
N PHE A 129 -19.60 -2.16 12.26
CA PHE A 129 -19.45 -3.60 12.52
C PHE A 129 -19.07 -3.88 13.97
N GLN A 130 -19.50 -5.03 14.49
CA GLN A 130 -19.12 -5.52 15.82
C GLN A 130 -17.89 -6.44 15.77
N HIS A 131 -17.57 -6.97 14.60
CA HIS A 131 -16.55 -8.00 14.40
C HIS A 131 -15.76 -7.73 13.12
N ASN A 132 -14.56 -8.29 13.04
CA ASN A 132 -13.75 -8.23 11.82
C ASN A 132 -14.50 -8.88 10.64
N LEU A 133 -14.32 -8.32 9.45
CA LEU A 133 -14.85 -8.90 8.21
C LEU A 133 -14.08 -10.19 7.92
N PRO A 134 -14.73 -11.27 7.46
CA PRO A 134 -14.03 -12.49 7.10
C PRO A 134 -13.19 -12.30 5.83
N GLY A 135 -12.08 -13.02 5.73
CA GLY A 135 -11.20 -12.99 4.57
C GLY A 135 -9.73 -12.75 4.91
N HIS A 136 -8.93 -12.48 3.88
CA HIS A 136 -7.49 -12.29 4.05
C HIS A 136 -7.16 -10.84 4.40
N TYR A 137 -6.46 -10.67 5.51
CA TYR A 137 -5.89 -9.41 5.94
C TYR A 137 -4.41 -9.42 5.61
N ILE A 138 -3.91 -8.30 5.13
CA ILE A 138 -2.50 -8.15 4.77
C ILE A 138 -1.92 -7.06 5.64
N PHE A 139 -0.92 -7.42 6.44
CA PHE A 139 -0.06 -6.47 7.11
C PHE A 139 1.16 -6.22 6.24
N VAL A 140 1.49 -4.95 6.03
CA VAL A 140 2.71 -4.55 5.33
C VAL A 140 3.48 -3.53 6.15
N VAL A 141 4.80 -3.60 6.02
CA VAL A 141 5.70 -2.53 6.43
C VAL A 141 6.35 -2.00 5.15
N GLU A 142 6.17 -0.72 4.90
CA GLU A 142 6.61 -0.03 3.69
C GLU A 142 7.67 1.00 4.05
N ARG A 143 8.71 1.11 3.24
CA ARG A 143 9.66 2.21 3.29
C ARG A 143 9.12 3.36 2.46
N TYR A 144 9.29 4.55 3.00
CA TYR A 144 8.89 5.81 2.41
C TYR A 144 10.11 6.63 1.99
N GLU A 145 9.98 7.31 0.86
CA GLU A 145 10.95 8.28 0.37
C GLU A 145 10.20 9.38 -0.40
N GLY A 146 10.54 10.65 -0.16
CA GLY A 146 9.82 11.76 -0.80
C GLY A 146 8.32 11.84 -0.46
N GLY A 147 7.86 11.20 0.62
CA GLY A 147 6.45 11.19 1.02
C GLY A 147 5.59 10.09 0.39
N VAL A 148 6.18 9.22 -0.44
CA VAL A 148 5.49 8.11 -1.09
C VAL A 148 6.09 6.76 -0.70
N PRO A 149 5.29 5.67 -0.68
CA PRO A 149 5.80 4.33 -0.46
C PRO A 149 6.66 3.92 -1.66
N VAL A 150 7.88 3.47 -1.41
CA VAL A 150 8.84 3.08 -2.45
C VAL A 150 9.23 1.60 -2.40
N GLU A 151 8.99 0.92 -1.28
CA GLU A 151 9.39 -0.49 -1.12
C GLU A 151 8.59 -1.17 -0.01
N VAL A 152 8.09 -2.38 -0.26
CA VAL A 152 7.54 -3.24 0.81
C VAL A 152 8.69 -4.02 1.44
N ILE A 153 9.00 -3.71 2.70
CA ILE A 153 10.13 -4.29 3.46
C ILE A 153 9.69 -5.36 4.46
N GLY A 154 8.39 -5.52 4.68
CA GLY A 154 7.82 -6.58 5.50
C GLY A 154 6.39 -6.88 5.09
N ARG A 155 6.00 -8.15 5.13
CA ARG A 155 4.63 -8.56 4.81
C ARG A 155 4.20 -9.78 5.61
N ARG A 156 2.96 -9.76 6.09
CA ARG A 156 2.29 -10.90 6.72
C ARG A 156 0.86 -11.00 6.22
N VAL A 157 0.38 -12.22 5.99
CA VAL A 157 -1.01 -12.48 5.61
C VAL A 157 -1.67 -13.26 6.74
N VAL A 158 -2.88 -12.84 7.10
CA VAL A 158 -3.69 -13.43 8.16
C VAL A 158 -5.08 -13.74 7.62
N LEU A 159 -5.63 -14.89 7.98
CA LEU A 159 -6.99 -15.27 7.62
C LEU A 159 -7.94 -14.95 8.79
N VAL A 160 -8.93 -14.12 8.54
CA VAL A 160 -10.07 -13.98 9.43
C VAL A 160 -11.14 -14.98 9.00
N GLU A 161 -11.44 -15.92 9.89
CA GLU A 161 -12.38 -17.01 9.68
C GLU A 161 -13.83 -16.48 9.57
N ARG A 162 -14.79 -17.32 9.18
CA ARG A 162 -16.18 -16.92 8.97
C ARG A 162 -17.01 -16.93 10.25
#